data_AF-A0A2N2NVV9-F1
#
_entry.id   AF-A0A2N2NVV9-F1
#
_cell.length_a   1.000
_cell.length_b   1.000
_cell.length_c   1.000
_cell.angle_alpha   90.00
_cell.angle_beta   90.00
_cell.angle_gamma   90.00
#
_symmetry.space_group_name_H-M   'P 1'
#
loop_
_entity.id
_entity.type
_entity.pdbx_description
1 polymer ?
#
loop_
_entity_poly.entity_id
_entity_poly.type
_entity_poly.pdbx_seq_one_letter_code
_entity_poly.pdbx_strand_id
1 'polypeptide(L)'
;MTEQNTKPSFFVRFLKVILRLILTLLFGIILGAALYFGFQFVYQELVIPTQQNATDLQNLNTHIDQQWDLLQNKNKEIEERLSKMESDQKNTTDHISELVADFEQISADLDAYQIQQEDLANQIQKIDQSIVDLIDQNKDLTAQNEDIIALVEDLEVEKKLQPVYQDLQLFKIMLQVNRSRLFLMQDNYGLAKQELELANKLLNSLLLSATELQENEILIWDARLNLAISHLPDNPILANDDLEILWSMMANGFSNPDDIEELDIIKENDSTSQP
;
A
#
# COMPACT_ATOMS: atom_id res chain seq x y z
N MET A 1 -48.34 36.53 -145.63
CA MET A 1 -49.69 36.00 -145.93
C MET A 1 -50.58 36.27 -144.71
N THR A 2 -51.46 37.25 -144.88
CA THR A 2 -52.82 37.43 -144.30
C THR A 2 -53.16 36.90 -142.89
N GLU A 3 -53.46 37.86 -142.01
CA GLU A 3 -54.55 37.98 -141.02
C GLU A 3 -55.46 36.76 -140.74
N GLN A 4 -55.79 36.55 -139.46
CA GLN A 4 -57.14 36.78 -138.96
C GLN A 4 -57.20 36.82 -137.42
N ASN A 5 -57.48 38.03 -136.90
CA ASN A 5 -57.73 38.33 -135.49
C ASN A 5 -59.22 38.02 -135.20
N THR A 6 -59.50 36.96 -134.45
CA THR A 6 -60.87 36.65 -133.99
C THR A 6 -61.11 37.30 -132.63
N LYS A 7 -61.99 38.31 -132.59
CA LYS A 7 -62.44 38.96 -131.35
C LYS A 7 -63.14 37.93 -130.44
N PRO A 8 -62.82 37.84 -129.15
CA PRO A 8 -63.43 36.83 -128.27
C PRO A 8 -64.89 37.17 -127.93
N SER A 9 -65.78 36.20 -128.17
CA SER A 9 -67.21 36.20 -127.85
C SER A 9 -67.48 36.50 -126.36
N PHE A 10 -68.55 37.25 -126.07
CA PHE A 10 -68.95 37.67 -124.72
C PHE A 10 -69.08 36.50 -123.73
N PHE A 11 -69.47 35.32 -124.23
CA PHE A 11 -69.57 34.08 -123.45
C PHE A 11 -68.21 33.57 -122.96
N VAL A 12 -67.14 33.73 -123.76
CA VAL A 12 -65.76 33.37 -123.38
C VAL A 12 -65.26 34.29 -122.28
N ARG A 13 -65.65 35.58 -122.28
CA ARG A 13 -65.32 36.52 -121.21
C ARG A 13 -66.03 36.17 -119.90
N PHE A 14 -67.31 35.79 -119.96
CA PHE A 14 -68.09 35.38 -118.78
C PHE A 14 -67.58 34.06 -118.17
N LEU A 15 -67.32 33.04 -118.99
CA LEU A 15 -66.74 31.77 -118.55
C LEU A 15 -65.35 31.97 -117.95
N LYS A 16 -64.52 32.86 -118.53
CA LYS A 16 -63.20 33.21 -117.99
C LYS A 16 -63.29 33.89 -116.62
N VAL A 17 -64.33 34.69 -116.36
CA VAL A 17 -64.56 35.31 -115.04
C VAL A 17 -65.01 34.27 -114.02
N ILE A 18 -65.97 33.39 -114.34
CA ILE A 18 -66.40 32.31 -113.43
C ILE A 18 -65.27 31.34 -113.13
N LEU A 19 -64.51 30.92 -114.15
CA LEU A 19 -63.34 30.06 -113.97
C LEU A 19 -62.29 30.74 -113.08
N ARG A 20 -62.04 32.04 -113.29
CA ARG A 20 -61.13 32.81 -112.43
C ARG A 20 -61.62 32.87 -110.99
N LEU A 21 -62.93 32.96 -110.76
CA LEU A 21 -63.54 33.02 -109.43
C LEU A 21 -63.45 31.67 -108.71
N ILE A 22 -63.79 30.57 -109.39
CA ILE A 22 -63.63 29.20 -108.88
C ILE A 22 -62.15 28.90 -108.56
N LEU A 23 -61.24 29.29 -109.45
CA LEU A 23 -59.81 29.06 -109.25
C LEU A 23 -59.26 29.88 -108.08
N THR A 24 -59.77 31.09 -107.87
CA THR A 24 -59.43 31.93 -106.69
C THR A 24 -59.96 31.30 -105.40
N LEU A 25 -61.19 30.79 -105.40
CA LEU A 25 -61.78 30.08 -104.27
C LEU A 25 -61.00 28.81 -103.93
N LEU A 26 -60.65 28.03 -104.95
CA LEU A 26 -59.87 26.80 -104.82
C LEU A 26 -58.45 27.09 -104.31
N PHE A 27 -57.82 28.16 -104.80
CA PHE A 27 -56.56 28.65 -104.23
C PHE A 27 -56.72 29.04 -102.77
N GLY A 28 -57.79 29.74 -102.39
CA GLY A 28 -58.05 30.09 -100.99
C GLY A 28 -58.22 28.88 -100.08
N ILE A 29 -58.93 27.84 -100.55
CA ILE A 29 -59.09 26.57 -99.82
C ILE A 29 -57.76 25.82 -99.70
N ILE A 30 -56.99 25.71 -100.78
CA ILE A 30 -55.67 25.07 -100.76
C ILE A 30 -54.72 25.84 -99.83
N LEU A 31 -54.73 27.17 -99.88
CA LEU A 31 -53.88 28.00 -99.02
C LEU A 31 -54.28 27.85 -97.54
N GLY A 32 -55.58 27.82 -97.25
CA GLY A 32 -56.09 27.58 -95.90
C GLY A 32 -55.73 26.19 -95.37
N ALA A 33 -55.87 25.16 -96.20
CA ALA A 33 -55.47 23.80 -95.85
C ALA A 33 -53.95 23.71 -95.65
N ALA A 34 -53.14 24.30 -96.53
CA ALA A 34 -51.69 24.32 -96.41
C ALA A 34 -51.22 25.06 -95.14
N LEU A 35 -51.86 26.16 -94.76
CA LEU A 35 -51.58 26.86 -93.51
C LEU A 35 -51.97 26.03 -92.29
N TYR A 36 -53.15 25.41 -92.30
CA TYR A 36 -53.62 24.58 -91.19
C TYR A 36 -52.73 23.34 -90.99
N PHE A 37 -52.47 22.58 -92.06
CA PHE A 37 -51.60 21.40 -92.00
C PHE A 37 -50.14 21.78 -91.76
N GLY A 38 -49.66 22.91 -92.30
CA GLY A 38 -48.32 23.42 -92.04
C GLY A 38 -48.14 23.81 -90.58
N PHE A 39 -49.13 24.50 -89.98
CA PHE A 39 -49.10 24.84 -88.55
C PHE A 39 -49.18 23.59 -87.68
N GLN A 40 -50.04 22.62 -88.02
CA GLN A 40 -50.16 21.36 -87.30
C GLN A 40 -48.85 20.53 -87.37
N PHE A 41 -48.21 20.47 -88.53
CA PHE A 41 -46.94 19.78 -88.73
C PHE A 41 -45.81 20.43 -87.90
N VAL A 42 -45.67 21.76 -87.98
CA VAL A 42 -44.68 22.53 -87.20
C VAL A 42 -44.90 22.37 -85.70
N TYR A 43 -46.16 22.36 -85.24
CA TYR A 43 -46.48 22.17 -83.82
C TYR A 43 -46.10 20.77 -83.33
N GLN A 44 -46.33 19.74 -84.14
CA GLN A 44 -45.97 18.37 -83.78
C GLN A 44 -44.45 18.12 -83.84
N GLU A 45 -43.77 18.62 -84.87
CA GLU A 45 -42.35 18.34 -85.12
C GLU A 45 -41.41 19.17 -84.21
N LEU A 46 -41.79 20.38 -83.80
CA LEU A 46 -40.89 21.28 -83.05
C LEU A 46 -41.30 21.52 -81.60
N VAL A 47 -42.60 21.64 -81.28
CA VAL A 47 -43.03 22.02 -79.93
C VAL A 47 -43.03 20.81 -78.99
N ILE A 48 -43.53 19.66 -79.43
CA ILE A 48 -43.59 18.43 -78.62
C ILE A 48 -42.20 17.94 -78.14
N PRO A 49 -41.15 17.82 -78.99
CA PRO A 49 -39.85 17.34 -78.52
C PRO A 49 -39.17 18.33 -77.57
N THR A 50 -39.41 19.64 -77.70
CA THR A 50 -38.86 20.63 -76.75
C THR A 50 -39.49 20.52 -75.36
N GLN A 51 -40.77 20.16 -75.25
CA GLN A 51 -41.43 19.91 -73.97
C GLN A 51 -40.95 18.60 -73.31
N GLN A 52 -40.72 17.56 -74.12
CA GLN A 52 -40.13 16.30 -73.64
C GLN A 52 -38.69 16.51 -73.17
N ASN A 53 -37.86 17.17 -73.99
CA ASN A 53 -36.49 17.52 -73.60
C ASN A 53 -36.42 18.41 -72.36
N ALA A 54 -37.35 19.37 -72.20
CA ALA A 54 -37.43 20.19 -70.99
C ALA A 54 -37.78 19.34 -69.75
N THR A 55 -38.68 18.37 -69.89
CA THR A 55 -39.04 17.42 -68.83
C THR A 55 -37.87 16.49 -68.49
N ASP A 56 -37.18 15.97 -69.51
CA ASP A 56 -36.01 15.10 -69.34
C ASP A 56 -34.84 15.85 -68.71
N LEU A 57 -34.61 17.12 -69.08
CA LEU A 57 -33.62 17.99 -68.43
C LEU A 57 -33.99 18.28 -66.97
N GLN A 58 -35.26 18.49 -66.67
CA GLN A 58 -35.72 18.67 -65.29
C GLN A 58 -35.51 17.39 -64.45
N ASN A 59 -35.84 16.24 -65.01
CA ASN A 59 -35.62 14.94 -64.38
C ASN A 59 -34.13 14.65 -64.19
N LEU A 60 -33.30 14.97 -65.19
CA LEU A 60 -31.85 14.83 -65.12
C LEU A 60 -31.25 15.75 -64.06
N ASN A 61 -31.66 17.03 -64.01
CA ASN A 61 -31.22 17.96 -62.96
C ASN A 61 -31.62 17.44 -61.58
N THR A 62 -32.86 16.97 -61.43
CA THR A 62 -33.33 16.37 -60.17
C THR A 62 -32.47 15.15 -59.79
N HIS A 63 -32.12 14.31 -60.76
CA HIS A 63 -31.26 13.15 -60.51
C HIS A 63 -29.83 13.56 -60.14
N ILE A 64 -29.28 14.58 -60.81
CA ILE A 64 -27.97 15.16 -60.51
C ILE A 64 -27.96 15.74 -59.09
N ASP A 65 -28.98 16.49 -58.71
CA ASP A 65 -29.12 17.07 -57.36
C ASP A 65 -29.21 15.96 -56.30
N GLN A 66 -30.01 14.93 -56.55
CA GLN A 66 -30.11 13.76 -55.67
C GLN A 66 -28.77 13.01 -55.54
N GLN A 67 -28.01 12.88 -56.63
CA GLN A 67 -26.68 12.27 -56.58
C GLN A 67 -25.68 13.15 -55.82
N TRP A 68 -25.74 14.47 -55.97
CA TRP A 68 -24.94 15.40 -55.19
C TRP A 68 -25.24 15.32 -53.70
N ASP A 69 -26.51 15.30 -53.32
CA ASP A 69 -26.94 15.12 -51.93
C ASP A 69 -26.45 13.78 -51.36
N LEU A 70 -26.56 12.70 -52.13
CA LEU A 70 -26.05 11.38 -51.73
C LEU A 70 -24.53 11.41 -51.51
N LEU A 71 -23.78 12.01 -52.43
CA LEU A 71 -22.32 12.12 -52.33
C LEU A 71 -21.91 12.98 -51.14
N GLN A 72 -22.59 14.10 -50.91
CA GLN A 72 -22.34 14.96 -49.76
C GLN A 72 -22.61 14.22 -48.44
N ASN A 73 -23.71 13.49 -48.36
CA ASN A 73 -24.05 12.68 -47.18
C ASN A 73 -23.02 11.56 -46.94
N LYS A 74 -22.57 10.87 -48.00
CA LYS A 74 -21.53 9.85 -47.89
C LYS A 74 -20.18 10.43 -47.47
N ASN A 75 -19.79 11.59 -48.01
CA ASN A 75 -18.56 12.26 -47.60
C ASN A 75 -18.61 12.64 -46.12
N LYS A 76 -19.74 13.18 -45.66
CA LYS A 76 -19.94 13.50 -44.23
C LYS A 76 -19.86 12.25 -43.36
N GLU A 77 -20.48 11.15 -43.76
CA GLU A 77 -20.40 9.87 -43.02
C GLU A 77 -18.95 9.35 -42.96
N ILE A 78 -18.20 9.45 -44.06
CA ILE A 78 -16.79 9.04 -44.11
C ILE A 78 -15.94 9.94 -43.19
N GLU A 79 -16.16 11.25 -43.20
CA GLU A 79 -15.47 12.20 -42.30
C GLU A 79 -15.76 11.89 -40.83
N GLU A 80 -17.02 11.62 -40.48
CA GLU A 80 -17.41 11.23 -39.11
C GLU A 80 -16.74 9.92 -38.69
N ARG A 81 -16.72 8.92 -39.59
CA ARG A 81 -16.05 7.64 -39.34
C ARG A 81 -14.53 7.79 -39.24
N LEU A 82 -13.92 8.63 -40.06
CA LEU A 82 -12.49 8.90 -40.03
C LEU A 82 -12.12 9.57 -38.71
N SER A 83 -12.86 10.61 -38.31
CA SER A 83 -12.65 11.30 -37.03
C SER A 83 -12.80 10.36 -35.84
N LYS A 84 -13.80 9.47 -35.86
CA LYS A 84 -13.96 8.45 -34.83
C LYS A 84 -12.78 7.47 -34.82
N MET A 85 -12.35 6.99 -35.99
CA MET A 85 -11.24 6.06 -36.10
C MET A 85 -9.91 6.68 -35.64
N GLU A 86 -9.67 7.95 -35.95
CA GLU A 86 -8.51 8.71 -35.46
C GLU A 86 -8.54 8.88 -33.93
N SER A 87 -9.73 9.14 -33.36
CA SER A 87 -9.93 9.20 -31.92
C SER A 87 -9.68 7.85 -31.25
N ASP A 88 -10.21 6.76 -31.81
CA ASP A 88 -10.03 5.40 -31.30
C ASP A 88 -8.55 4.97 -31.40
N GLN A 89 -7.87 5.32 -32.50
CA GLN A 89 -6.45 5.09 -32.70
C GLN A 89 -5.61 5.84 -31.67
N LYS A 90 -5.94 7.12 -31.40
CA LYS A 90 -5.26 7.91 -30.37
C LYS A 90 -5.42 7.27 -29.00
N ASN A 91 -6.65 6.92 -28.63
CA ASN A 91 -6.92 6.28 -27.35
C ASN A 91 -6.15 4.94 -27.21
N THR A 92 -6.14 4.14 -28.27
CA THR A 92 -5.36 2.90 -28.30
C THR A 92 -3.87 3.15 -28.12
N THR A 93 -3.32 4.19 -28.74
CA THR A 93 -1.90 4.57 -28.62
C THR A 93 -1.57 5.03 -27.20
N ASP A 94 -2.46 5.80 -26.58
CA ASP A 94 -2.32 6.26 -25.20
C ASP A 94 -2.31 5.05 -24.23
N HIS A 95 -3.23 4.12 -24.39
CA HIS A 95 -3.27 2.88 -23.60
C HIS A 95 -2.04 1.97 -23.83
N ILE A 96 -1.54 1.86 -25.06
CA ILE A 96 -0.30 1.12 -25.33
C ILE A 96 0.88 1.78 -24.62
N SER A 97 0.94 3.12 -24.61
CA SER A 97 2.02 3.85 -23.94
C SER A 97 1.98 3.65 -22.43
N GLU A 98 0.79 3.64 -21.84
CA GLU A 98 0.56 3.32 -20.42
C GLU A 98 1.00 1.88 -20.11
N LEU A 99 0.57 0.90 -20.91
CA LEU A 99 0.97 -0.50 -20.73
C LEU A 99 2.48 -0.72 -20.87
N VAL A 100 3.16 0.01 -21.75
CA VAL A 100 4.62 -0.05 -21.87
C VAL A 100 5.30 0.48 -20.60
N ALA A 101 4.81 1.60 -20.06
CA ALA A 101 5.34 2.15 -18.81
C ALA A 101 5.11 1.18 -17.63
N ASP A 102 3.93 0.57 -17.54
CA ASP A 102 3.62 -0.45 -16.53
C ASP A 102 4.54 -1.66 -16.67
N PHE A 103 4.82 -2.10 -17.90
CA PHE A 103 5.72 -3.23 -18.16
C PHE A 103 7.16 -2.91 -17.75
N GLU A 104 7.64 -1.71 -18.05
CA GLU A 104 8.97 -1.24 -17.60
C GLU A 104 9.06 -1.21 -16.07
N GLN A 105 8.02 -0.72 -15.39
CA GLN A 105 7.97 -0.70 -13.94
C GLN A 105 7.95 -2.11 -13.35
N ILE A 106 7.11 -3.00 -13.86
CA ILE A 106 7.03 -4.40 -13.41
C ILE A 106 8.37 -5.11 -13.62
N SER A 107 9.06 -4.85 -14.73
CA SER A 107 10.41 -5.40 -14.98
C SER A 107 11.42 -4.92 -13.94
N ALA A 108 11.41 -3.62 -13.60
CA ALA A 108 12.30 -3.07 -12.59
C ALA A 108 11.99 -3.64 -11.19
N ASP A 109 10.72 -3.81 -10.84
CA ASP A 109 10.30 -4.41 -9.59
C ASP A 109 10.75 -5.89 -9.50
N LEU A 110 10.67 -6.63 -10.61
CA LEU A 110 11.12 -8.02 -10.67
C LEU A 110 12.64 -8.14 -10.45
N ASP A 111 13.43 -7.26 -11.06
CA ASP A 111 14.88 -7.19 -10.82
C ASP A 111 15.20 -6.85 -9.36
N ALA A 112 14.46 -5.91 -8.76
CA ALA A 112 14.62 -5.56 -7.36
C ALA A 112 14.28 -6.74 -6.42
N TYR A 113 13.21 -7.48 -6.70
CA TYR A 113 12.85 -8.68 -5.95
C TYR A 113 13.90 -9.79 -6.08
N GLN A 114 14.51 -9.94 -7.26
CA GLN A 114 15.59 -10.91 -7.45
C GLN A 114 16.81 -10.56 -6.60
N ILE A 115 17.22 -9.29 -6.57
CA ILE A 115 18.31 -8.81 -5.71
C ILE A 115 17.98 -9.05 -4.22
N GLN A 116 16.74 -8.77 -3.81
CA GLN A 116 16.30 -9.01 -2.44
C GLN A 116 16.35 -10.51 -2.07
N GLN A 117 15.98 -11.39 -3.00
CA GLN A 117 16.04 -12.83 -2.78
C GLN A 117 17.49 -13.31 -2.60
N GLU A 118 18.43 -12.78 -3.40
CA GLU A 118 19.85 -13.09 -3.27
C GLU A 118 20.41 -12.61 -1.93
N ASP A 119 20.07 -11.39 -1.51
CA ASP A 119 20.48 -10.87 -0.20
C ASP A 119 19.92 -11.71 0.95
N LEU A 120 18.65 -12.10 0.89
CA LEU A 120 18.04 -12.96 1.91
C LEU A 120 18.72 -14.34 1.97
N ALA A 121 19.07 -14.93 0.82
CA ALA A 121 19.82 -16.18 0.78
C ALA A 121 21.21 -16.04 1.42
N ASN A 122 21.90 -14.92 1.16
CA ASN A 122 23.18 -14.60 1.79
C ASN A 122 23.04 -14.39 3.31
N GLN A 123 21.96 -13.76 3.77
CA GLN A 123 21.67 -13.60 5.20
C GLN A 123 21.42 -14.94 5.88
N ILE A 124 20.64 -15.84 5.26
CA ILE A 124 20.41 -17.20 5.77
C ILE A 124 21.74 -17.94 5.92
N GLN A 125 22.61 -17.89 4.90
CA GLN A 125 23.93 -18.53 4.97
C GLN A 125 24.79 -17.98 6.12
N LYS A 126 24.76 -16.66 6.36
CA LYS A 126 25.48 -16.05 7.50
C LYS A 126 24.92 -16.49 8.85
N ILE A 127 23.59 -16.62 8.95
CA ILE A 127 22.93 -17.11 10.16
C ILE A 127 23.31 -18.58 10.39
N ASP A 128 23.26 -19.42 9.36
CA ASP A 128 23.68 -20.83 9.46
C ASP A 128 25.12 -20.95 9.94
N GLN A 129 26.03 -20.14 9.40
CA GLN A 129 27.41 -20.10 9.87
C GLN A 129 27.50 -19.65 11.34
N SER A 130 26.75 -18.63 11.73
CA SER A 130 26.72 -18.16 13.12
C SER A 130 26.18 -19.22 14.08
N ILE A 131 25.21 -20.02 13.65
CA ILE A 131 24.68 -21.15 14.43
C ILE A 131 25.76 -22.21 14.62
N VAL A 132 26.52 -22.55 13.57
CA VAL A 132 27.65 -23.49 13.66
C VAL A 132 28.69 -22.98 14.64
N ASP A 133 29.09 -21.71 14.52
CA ASP A 133 30.08 -21.10 15.41
C ASP A 133 29.60 -21.10 16.88
N LEU A 134 28.32 -20.83 17.13
CA LEU A 134 27.73 -20.90 18.47
C LEU A 134 27.68 -22.33 19.01
N ILE A 135 27.41 -23.33 18.18
CA ILE A 135 27.43 -24.75 18.58
C ILE A 135 28.86 -25.14 19.00
N ASP A 136 29.87 -24.74 18.24
CA ASP A 136 31.27 -25.01 18.57
C ASP A 136 31.69 -24.31 19.87
N GLN A 137 31.30 -23.05 20.06
CA GLN A 137 31.50 -22.34 21.33
C GLN A 137 30.82 -23.01 22.51
N ASN A 138 29.58 -23.49 22.33
CA ASN A 138 28.84 -24.16 23.40
C ASN A 138 29.47 -25.52 23.76
N LYS A 139 30.01 -26.23 22.76
CA LYS A 139 30.79 -27.45 22.98
C LYS A 139 32.07 -27.16 23.77
N ASP A 140 32.78 -26.10 23.43
CA ASP A 140 33.98 -25.67 24.16
C ASP A 140 33.65 -25.27 25.61
N LEU A 141 32.60 -24.48 25.82
CA LEU A 141 32.10 -24.12 27.16
C LEU A 141 31.67 -25.34 27.97
N THR A 142 31.05 -26.34 27.32
CA THR A 142 30.67 -27.59 27.98
C THR A 142 31.91 -28.36 28.45
N ALA A 143 32.94 -28.48 27.61
CA ALA A 143 34.20 -29.09 27.99
C ALA A 143 34.88 -28.33 29.15
N GLN A 144 34.92 -27.00 29.07
CA GLN A 144 35.44 -26.17 30.18
C GLN A 144 34.66 -26.37 31.48
N ASN A 145 33.32 -26.50 31.40
CA ASN A 145 32.50 -26.78 32.58
C ASN A 145 32.78 -28.17 33.16
N GLU A 146 32.96 -29.19 32.32
CA GLU A 146 33.36 -30.53 32.77
C GLU A 146 34.72 -30.50 33.48
N ASP A 147 35.68 -29.76 32.92
CA ASP A 147 37.01 -29.58 33.52
C ASP A 147 36.94 -28.83 34.87
N ILE A 148 36.10 -27.79 34.96
CA ILE A 148 35.87 -27.05 36.22
C ILE A 148 35.19 -27.95 37.26
N ILE A 149 34.18 -28.73 36.86
CA ILE A 149 33.50 -29.66 37.77
C ILE A 149 34.49 -30.68 38.31
N ALA A 150 35.33 -31.27 37.45
CA ALA A 150 36.37 -32.20 37.88
C ALA A 150 37.38 -31.55 38.84
N LEU A 151 37.78 -30.30 38.58
CA LEU A 151 38.68 -29.54 39.45
C LEU A 151 38.03 -29.21 40.81
N VAL A 152 36.74 -28.85 40.82
CA VAL A 152 35.98 -28.57 42.03
C VAL A 152 35.73 -29.84 42.85
N GLU A 153 35.50 -30.99 42.20
CA GLU A 153 35.30 -32.28 42.87
C GLU A 153 36.60 -32.81 43.50
N ASP A 154 37.76 -32.54 42.89
CA ASP A 154 39.09 -32.87 43.45
C ASP A 154 39.51 -31.94 44.60
N LEU A 155 38.90 -30.77 44.69
CA LEU A 155 39.10 -29.84 45.79
C LEU A 155 38.07 -30.11 46.90
N GLU A 156 38.51 -30.30 48.15
CA GLU A 156 37.65 -30.20 49.36
C GLU A 156 37.13 -28.74 49.59
N VAL A 157 36.73 -28.08 48.52
CA VAL A 157 36.47 -26.64 48.41
C VAL A 157 35.07 -26.29 48.89
N GLU A 158 34.09 -27.18 48.79
CA GLU A 158 32.72 -26.93 49.26
C GLU A 158 32.70 -26.52 50.74
N LYS A 159 33.52 -27.16 51.58
CA LYS A 159 33.64 -26.80 53.00
C LYS A 159 34.41 -25.49 53.25
N LYS A 160 35.34 -25.12 52.37
CA LYS A 160 36.19 -23.90 52.51
C LYS A 160 35.59 -22.66 51.86
N LEU A 161 34.76 -22.80 50.82
CA LEU A 161 34.06 -21.71 50.15
C LEU A 161 32.66 -21.44 50.71
N GLN A 162 32.09 -22.35 51.51
CA GLN A 162 30.79 -22.12 52.15
C GLN A 162 30.69 -20.76 52.86
N PRO A 163 31.70 -20.31 53.65
CA PRO A 163 31.65 -18.98 54.26
C PRO A 163 31.64 -17.85 53.21
N VAL A 164 32.41 -17.98 52.13
CA VAL A 164 32.47 -16.99 51.04
C VAL A 164 31.13 -16.90 50.29
N TYR A 165 30.45 -18.03 50.09
CA TYR A 165 29.11 -18.04 49.50
C TYR A 165 28.05 -17.41 50.41
N GLN A 166 28.12 -17.66 51.72
CA GLN A 166 27.24 -17.03 52.71
C GLN A 166 27.45 -15.51 52.75
N ASP A 167 28.71 -15.05 52.76
CA ASP A 167 29.05 -13.62 52.74
C ASP A 167 28.54 -12.93 51.47
N LEU A 168 28.67 -13.58 50.31
CA LEU A 168 28.15 -13.05 49.04
C LEU A 168 26.62 -12.95 49.05
N GLN A 169 25.92 -13.93 49.64
CA GLN A 169 24.47 -13.89 49.78
C GLN A 169 24.03 -12.75 50.72
N LEU A 170 24.70 -12.60 51.87
CA LEU A 170 24.47 -11.49 52.80
C LEU A 170 24.68 -10.13 52.10
N PHE A 171 25.77 -9.97 51.35
CA PHE A 171 26.05 -8.76 50.59
C PHE A 171 24.95 -8.45 49.56
N LYS A 172 24.45 -9.47 48.84
CA LYS A 172 23.33 -9.31 47.90
C LYS A 172 22.05 -8.85 48.61
N ILE A 173 21.74 -9.38 49.79
CA ILE A 173 20.58 -8.96 50.58
C ILE A 173 20.74 -7.49 51.00
N MET A 174 21.90 -7.12 51.54
CA MET A 174 22.21 -5.73 51.91
C MET A 174 22.12 -4.76 50.73
N LEU A 175 22.55 -5.18 49.53
CA LEU A 175 22.42 -4.37 48.32
C LEU A 175 20.95 -4.08 47.99
N GLN A 176 20.07 -5.08 48.07
CA GLN A 176 18.64 -4.86 47.83
C GLN A 176 18.00 -3.96 48.88
N VAL A 177 18.39 -4.10 50.16
CA VAL A 177 17.96 -3.18 51.22
C VAL A 177 18.41 -1.74 50.93
N ASN A 178 19.65 -1.53 50.51
CA ASN A 178 20.14 -0.20 50.14
C ASN A 178 19.42 0.39 48.91
N ARG A 179 19.12 -0.43 47.90
CA ARG A 179 18.31 -0.01 46.75
C ARG A 179 16.90 0.37 47.16
N SER A 180 16.29 -0.38 48.07
CA SER A 180 14.99 -0.03 48.64
C SER A 180 15.01 1.31 49.37
N ARG A 181 16.03 1.56 50.22
CA ARG A 181 16.23 2.86 50.89
C ARG A 181 16.39 4.01 49.89
N LEU A 182 17.12 3.80 48.79
CA LEU A 182 17.22 4.78 47.71
C LEU A 182 15.86 5.08 47.07
N PHE A 183 15.06 4.04 46.79
CA PHE A 183 13.72 4.23 46.24
C PHE A 183 12.77 4.91 47.23
N LEU A 184 12.91 4.67 48.54
CA LEU A 184 12.17 5.41 49.57
C LEU A 184 12.49 6.91 49.57
N MET A 185 13.77 7.27 49.43
CA MET A 185 14.20 8.68 49.31
C MET A 185 13.70 9.37 48.04
N GLN A 186 13.30 8.59 47.02
CA GLN A 186 12.75 9.08 45.76
C GLN A 186 11.21 9.04 45.71
N ASP A 187 10.56 8.75 46.84
CA ASP A 187 9.12 8.55 46.97
C ASP A 187 8.55 7.45 46.04
N ASN A 188 9.39 6.47 45.68
CA ASN A 188 9.02 5.35 44.83
C ASN A 188 8.77 4.08 45.65
N TYR A 189 7.68 4.09 46.42
CA TYR A 189 7.36 3.04 47.39
C TYR A 189 7.07 1.67 46.75
N GLY A 190 6.57 1.66 45.52
CA GLY A 190 6.32 0.43 44.77
C GLY A 190 7.60 -0.31 44.43
N LEU A 191 8.61 0.38 43.88
CA LEU A 191 9.92 -0.21 43.62
C LEU A 191 10.65 -0.54 44.92
N ALA A 192 10.53 0.32 45.94
CA ALA A 192 11.11 0.04 47.26
C ALA A 192 10.60 -1.30 47.82
N LYS A 193 9.29 -1.56 47.75
CA LYS A 193 8.69 -2.82 48.20
C LYS A 193 9.17 -4.02 47.39
N GLN A 194 9.29 -3.89 46.07
CA GLN A 194 9.80 -4.96 45.20
C GLN A 194 11.22 -5.38 45.58
N GLU A 195 12.12 -4.43 45.85
CA GLU A 195 13.48 -4.74 46.28
C GLU A 195 13.51 -5.45 47.65
N LEU A 196 12.61 -5.08 48.58
CA LEU A 196 12.51 -5.79 49.87
C LEU A 196 11.94 -7.21 49.72
N GLU A 197 10.99 -7.42 48.82
CA GLU A 197 10.49 -8.77 48.51
C GLU A 197 11.58 -9.65 47.88
N LEU A 198 12.48 -9.07 47.07
CA LEU A 198 13.66 -9.76 46.56
C LEU A 198 14.68 -10.05 47.67
N ALA A 199 14.92 -9.09 48.55
CA ALA A 199 15.76 -9.29 49.74
C ALA A 199 15.24 -10.44 50.61
N ASN A 200 13.91 -10.52 50.79
CA ASN A 200 13.27 -11.58 51.57
C ASN A 200 13.48 -12.96 50.93
N LYS A 201 13.34 -13.09 49.61
CA LYS A 201 13.62 -14.35 48.90
C LYS A 201 15.07 -14.79 49.07
N LEU A 202 16.02 -13.86 48.99
CA LEU A 202 17.44 -14.13 49.19
C LEU A 202 17.73 -14.54 50.64
N LEU A 203 17.09 -13.90 51.61
CA LEU A 203 17.23 -14.22 53.03
C LEU A 203 16.71 -15.63 53.36
N ASN A 204 15.57 -16.01 52.78
CA ASN A 204 15.05 -17.38 52.89
C ASN A 204 16.00 -18.43 52.26
N SER A 205 16.68 -18.07 51.16
CA SER A 205 17.70 -18.95 50.59
C SER A 205 18.93 -19.09 51.49
N LEU A 206 19.33 -18.01 52.17
CA LEU A 206 20.45 -18.01 53.11
C LEU A 206 20.15 -18.90 54.32
N LEU A 207 18.91 -18.83 54.83
CA LEU A 207 18.40 -19.65 55.94
C LEU A 207 18.57 -21.16 55.70
N LEU A 208 18.32 -21.64 54.48
CA LEU A 208 18.45 -23.07 54.13
C LEU A 208 19.88 -23.61 54.25
N SER A 209 20.87 -22.72 54.24
CA SER A 209 22.29 -23.04 54.28
C SER A 209 22.97 -22.55 55.56
N ALA A 210 22.19 -22.06 56.52
CA ALA A 210 22.66 -21.49 57.77
C ALA A 210 23.00 -22.57 58.81
N THR A 211 23.94 -22.27 59.69
CA THR A 211 24.16 -23.02 60.93
C THR A 211 23.09 -22.67 61.97
N GLU A 212 22.94 -23.48 63.02
CA GLU A 212 21.95 -23.27 64.09
C GLU A 212 22.07 -21.89 64.78
N LEU A 213 23.29 -21.35 64.91
CA LEU A 213 23.53 -20.01 65.46
C LEU A 213 23.10 -18.91 64.49
N GLN A 214 23.42 -19.07 63.20
CA GLN A 214 23.08 -18.10 62.15
C GLN A 214 21.56 -18.07 61.88
N GLU A 215 20.88 -19.21 62.01
CA GLU A 215 19.43 -19.33 61.84
C GLU A 215 18.68 -18.32 62.73
N ASN A 216 19.07 -18.22 64.00
CA ASN A 216 18.41 -17.31 64.94
C ASN A 216 18.60 -15.83 64.56
N GLU A 217 19.78 -15.45 64.07
CA GLU A 217 20.05 -14.08 63.60
C GLU A 217 19.31 -13.77 62.30
N ILE A 218 19.26 -14.72 61.36
CA ILE A 218 18.53 -14.59 60.10
C ILE A 218 17.03 -14.41 60.37
N LEU A 219 16.46 -15.14 61.34
CA LEU A 219 15.05 -14.98 61.73
C LEU A 219 14.76 -13.59 62.32
N ILE A 220 15.70 -13.00 63.05
CA ILE A 220 15.57 -11.61 63.55
C ILE A 220 15.60 -10.63 62.38
N TRP A 221 16.50 -10.83 61.41
CA TRP A 221 16.57 -10.00 60.20
C TRP A 221 15.30 -10.13 59.36
N ASP A 222 14.76 -11.35 59.23
CA ASP A 222 13.51 -11.61 58.50
C ASP A 222 12.32 -10.91 59.14
N ALA A 223 12.20 -11.01 60.47
CA ALA A 223 11.15 -10.32 61.21
C ALA A 223 11.21 -8.80 61.00
N ARG A 224 12.41 -8.21 61.02
CA ARG A 224 12.60 -6.77 60.78
C ARG A 224 12.32 -6.37 59.34
N LEU A 225 12.75 -7.18 58.37
CA LEU A 225 12.50 -6.96 56.94
C LEU A 225 11.00 -7.00 56.63
N ASN A 226 10.29 -8.00 57.16
CA ASN A 226 8.84 -8.13 56.98
C ASN A 226 8.07 -6.98 57.65
N LEU A 227 8.57 -6.47 58.78
CA LEU A 227 8.05 -5.25 59.41
C LEU A 227 8.16 -4.05 58.45
N ALA A 228 9.35 -3.81 57.89
CA ALA A 228 9.58 -2.73 56.93
C ALA A 228 8.69 -2.86 55.67
N ILE A 229 8.51 -4.08 55.15
CA ILE A 229 7.61 -4.35 54.02
C ILE A 229 6.16 -4.01 54.39
N SER A 230 5.72 -4.36 55.60
CA SER A 230 4.36 -4.11 56.08
C SER A 230 4.03 -2.63 56.24
N HIS A 231 5.05 -1.81 56.49
CA HIS A 231 4.93 -0.37 56.58
C HIS A 231 4.76 0.31 55.21
N LEU A 232 4.99 -0.37 54.08
CA LEU A 232 4.86 0.22 52.75
C LEU A 232 3.52 -0.11 52.07
N PRO A 233 2.83 0.91 51.50
CA PRO A 233 3.27 2.30 51.30
C PRO A 233 2.85 3.27 52.42
N ASP A 234 2.13 2.81 53.44
CA ASP A 234 1.35 3.67 54.33
C ASP A 234 2.19 4.49 55.34
N ASN A 235 3.34 3.96 55.76
CA ASN A 235 4.25 4.56 56.76
C ASN A 235 5.73 4.49 56.30
N PRO A 236 6.13 5.22 55.24
CA PRO A 236 7.46 5.09 54.62
C PRO A 236 8.61 5.56 55.50
N ILE A 237 8.38 6.49 56.43
CA ILE A 237 9.40 6.93 57.41
C ILE A 237 9.72 5.78 58.36
N LEU A 238 8.69 5.13 58.91
CA LEU A 238 8.85 4.00 59.82
C LEU A 238 9.47 2.79 59.10
N ALA A 239 9.11 2.56 57.83
CA ALA A 239 9.76 1.58 56.98
C ALA A 239 11.27 1.88 56.85
N ASN A 240 11.65 3.13 56.59
CA ASN A 240 13.06 3.51 56.49
C ASN A 240 13.82 3.31 57.81
N ASP A 241 13.22 3.62 58.96
CA ASP A 241 13.81 3.38 60.28
C ASP A 241 14.06 1.88 60.51
N ASP A 242 13.09 1.02 60.18
CA ASP A 242 13.28 -0.44 60.27
C ASP A 242 14.37 -0.94 59.32
N LEU A 243 14.51 -0.37 58.13
CA LEU A 243 15.58 -0.71 57.19
C LEU A 243 16.96 -0.24 57.66
N GLU A 244 17.05 0.90 58.35
CA GLU A 244 18.28 1.38 58.98
C GLU A 244 18.75 0.39 60.06
N ILE A 245 17.82 -0.06 60.90
CA ILE A 245 18.06 -1.06 61.95
C ILE A 245 18.50 -2.38 61.32
N LEU A 246 17.75 -2.88 60.33
CA LEU A 246 18.06 -4.11 59.62
C LEU A 246 19.45 -4.04 58.96
N TRP A 247 19.78 -2.92 58.30
CA TRP A 247 21.07 -2.73 57.67
C TRP A 247 22.22 -2.76 58.69
N SER A 248 22.05 -2.09 59.84
CA SER A 248 23.03 -2.11 60.93
C SER A 248 23.24 -3.53 61.46
N MET A 249 22.15 -4.29 61.65
CA MET A 249 22.22 -5.69 62.08
C MET A 249 23.00 -6.56 61.09
N MET A 250 22.69 -6.46 59.78
CA MET A 250 23.39 -7.24 58.74
C MET A 250 24.83 -6.78 58.52
N ALA A 251 25.12 -5.49 58.69
CA ALA A 251 26.47 -4.94 58.56
C ALA A 251 27.42 -5.44 59.65
N ASN A 252 26.89 -5.76 60.83
CA ASN A 252 27.66 -6.40 61.91
C ASN A 252 27.94 -7.88 61.63
N GLY A 253 27.36 -8.46 60.57
CA GLY A 253 27.55 -9.86 60.19
C GLY A 253 26.90 -10.83 61.17
N PHE A 254 27.33 -12.09 61.11
CA PHE A 254 26.93 -13.10 62.08
C PHE A 254 27.79 -12.99 63.35
N SER A 255 27.19 -13.06 64.54
CA SER A 255 27.96 -13.03 65.78
C SER A 255 28.85 -14.27 65.91
N ASN A 256 30.15 -14.08 66.14
CA ASN A 256 31.08 -15.19 66.30
C ASN A 256 31.05 -15.69 67.76
N PRO A 257 31.16 -17.01 68.03
CA PRO A 257 31.18 -17.54 69.41
C PRO A 257 32.30 -16.95 70.28
N ASP A 258 33.43 -16.59 69.66
CA ASP A 258 34.60 -16.04 70.34
C ASP A 258 34.37 -14.60 70.87
N ASP A 259 33.40 -13.86 70.32
CA ASP A 259 33.10 -12.48 70.74
C ASP A 259 32.25 -12.43 72.03
N ILE A 260 31.65 -13.56 72.44
CA ILE A 260 30.80 -13.66 73.63
C ILE A 260 31.63 -14.02 74.88
N GLU A 261 32.70 -14.82 74.74
CA GLU A 261 33.60 -15.14 75.86
C GLU A 261 34.36 -13.90 76.37
N GLU A 262 34.74 -12.95 75.51
CA GLU A 262 35.41 -11.72 75.95
C GLU A 262 34.51 -10.79 76.79
N LEU A 263 33.19 -10.79 76.56
CA LEU A 263 32.26 -9.91 77.28
C LEU A 263 31.87 -10.41 78.67
N ASP A 264 31.87 -11.73 78.91
CA ASP A 264 31.64 -12.29 80.25
C ASP A 264 32.89 -12.18 81.13
N ILE A 265 34.10 -12.28 80.56
CA ILE A 265 35.36 -12.07 81.30
C ILE A 265 35.51 -10.62 81.80
N ILE A 266 34.99 -9.64 81.06
CA ILE A 266 35.06 -8.22 81.46
C ILE A 266 34.04 -7.89 82.56
N LYS A 267 32.83 -8.46 82.53
CA LYS A 267 31.81 -8.22 83.57
C LYS A 267 32.13 -8.89 84.92
N GLU A 268 32.81 -10.03 84.90
CA GLU A 268 33.21 -10.73 86.13
C GLU A 268 34.39 -10.01 86.84
N ASN A 269 35.26 -9.34 86.08
CA ASN A 269 36.38 -8.55 86.62
C ASN A 269 35.97 -7.18 87.20
N ASP A 270 34.86 -6.58 86.74
CA ASP A 270 34.40 -5.28 87.25
C ASP A 270 33.55 -5.41 88.54
N SER A 271 33.04 -6.63 88.82
CA SER A 271 32.24 -6.92 90.03
C SER A 271 33.09 -7.36 91.23
N THR A 272 34.37 -7.65 91.03
CA THR A 272 35.31 -8.14 92.07
C THR A 272 36.26 -7.05 92.59
N SER A 273 36.11 -5.81 92.13
CA SER A 273 36.97 -4.68 92.54
C SER A 273 36.16 -3.51 93.09
N GLN A 274 35.54 -3.66 94.26
CA GLN A 274 35.30 -2.53 95.17
C GLN A 274 35.78 -2.89 96.59
N PRO A 275 36.66 -2.05 97.20
CA PRO A 275 37.07 -2.20 98.60
C PRO A 275 35.99 -1.81 99.60
#